data_AF-A0A251S5L8-F1
#
_entry.id   AF-A0A251S5L8-F1
#
_cell.length_a   1.000
_cell.length_b   1.000
_cell.length_c   1.000
_cell.angle_alpha   90.00
_cell.angle_beta   90.00
_cell.angle_gamma   90.00
#
_symmetry.space_group_name_H-M   'P 1'
#
loop_
_entity.id
_entity.type
_entity.pdbx_description
1 polymer ?
#
loop_
_entity_poly.entity_id
_entity_poly.type
_entity_poly.pdbx_seq_one_letter_code
_entity_poly.pdbx_strand_id
1 'polypeptide(L)'
;MLYTGDGVVNELERAKLEYLQASIVVTSAKKIGLPELLLRNMHDFAQDLERLVEWLCQEFPTSGSLRKSMVECFRGVNNAKGSSIVEKIPYEFEFQYLLPM
;
A
#
# COMPACT_ATOMS: atom_id res chain seq x y z
N MET A 1 30.31 -10.99 -9.30
CA MET A 1 29.46 -9.98 -9.95
C MET A 1 28.17 -9.92 -9.16
N LEU A 2 28.04 -8.95 -8.24
CA LEU A 2 27.05 -8.97 -7.15
C LEU A 2 25.63 -8.54 -7.57
N TYR A 3 25.43 -8.12 -8.82
CA TYR A 3 24.15 -7.63 -9.31
C TYR A 3 23.84 -8.26 -10.67
N THR A 4 23.15 -9.40 -10.66
CA THR A 4 22.45 -9.93 -11.83
C THR A 4 21.10 -9.21 -11.95
N GLY A 5 20.58 -9.02 -13.17
CA GLY A 5 19.30 -8.33 -13.40
C GLY A 5 18.16 -8.91 -12.56
N ASP A 6 18.12 -10.23 -12.41
CA ASP A 6 17.13 -10.93 -11.57
C ASP A 6 17.28 -10.59 -10.07
N GLY A 7 18.51 -10.36 -9.59
CA GLY A 7 18.76 -9.96 -8.21
C GLY A 7 18.14 -8.59 -7.89
N VAL A 8 18.32 -7.63 -8.80
CA VAL A 8 17.80 -6.26 -8.64
C VAL A 8 16.27 -6.23 -8.68
N VAL A 9 15.65 -7.01 -9.58
CA VAL A 9 14.18 -7.10 -9.65
C VAL A 9 13.59 -7.67 -8.35
N ASN A 10 14.17 -8.76 -7.84
CA ASN A 10 13.73 -9.36 -6.58
C ASN A 10 13.89 -8.43 -5.37
N GLU A 11 14.99 -7.66 -5.31
CA GLU A 11 15.20 -6.66 -4.27
C GLU A 11 14.17 -5.53 -4.35
N LEU A 12 13.86 -5.07 -5.56
CA LEU A 12 12.86 -4.03 -5.78
C LEU A 12 11.46 -4.49 -5.42
N GLU A 13 11.08 -5.71 -5.81
CA GLU A 13 9.79 -6.31 -5.43
C GLU A 13 9.64 -6.42 -3.91
N ARG A 14 10.71 -6.84 -3.22
CA ARG A 14 10.73 -6.89 -1.75
C ARG A 14 10.58 -5.51 -1.13
N ALA A 15 11.37 -4.54 -1.57
CA ALA A 15 11.31 -3.17 -1.05
C ALA A 15 9.93 -2.53 -1.28
N LYS A 16 9.31 -2.78 -2.44
CA LYS A 16 7.93 -2.35 -2.74
C LYS A 16 6.95 -2.93 -1.73
N LEU A 17 7.02 -4.25 -1.48
CA LEU A 17 6.15 -4.93 -0.52
C LEU A 17 6.33 -4.42 0.91
N GLU A 18 7.57 -4.28 1.37
CA GLU A 18 7.90 -3.76 2.70
C GLU A 18 7.39 -2.32 2.87
N TYR A 19 7.58 -1.47 1.86
CA TYR A 19 7.05 -0.11 1.86
C TYR A 19 5.51 -0.10 1.95
N LEU A 20 4.82 -0.88 1.12
CA LEU A 20 3.35 -0.94 1.13
C LEU A 20 2.82 -1.44 2.48
N GLN A 21 3.47 -2.44 3.08
CA GLN A 21 3.09 -2.96 4.40
C GLN A 21 3.31 -1.94 5.53
N ALA A 22 4.39 -1.15 5.46
CA ALA A 22 4.71 -0.14 6.46
C ALA A 22 3.85 1.13 6.33
N SER A 23 3.43 1.47 5.10
CA SER A 23 2.79 2.74 4.79
C SER A 23 1.26 2.68 4.73
N ILE A 24 0.66 1.49 4.61
CA ILE A 24 -0.79 1.30 4.61
C ILE A 24 -1.27 0.96 6.01
N VAL A 25 -2.29 1.67 6.47
CA VAL A 25 -2.89 1.47 7.80
C VAL A 25 -4.34 1.05 7.63
N VAL A 26 -4.78 0.06 8.40
CA VAL A 26 -6.22 -0.25 8.54
C VAL A 26 -6.66 0.21 9.92
N THR A 27 -7.57 1.18 9.96
CA THR A 27 -8.07 1.73 11.22
C THR A 27 -9.17 0.83 11.79
N SER A 28 -9.35 0.89 13.11
CA SER A 28 -10.42 0.19 13.83
C SER A 28 -11.82 0.63 13.41
N ALA A 29 -11.95 1.80 12.76
CA ALA A 29 -13.18 2.30 12.16
C ALA A 29 -13.49 1.68 10.78
N LYS A 30 -12.76 0.62 10.37
CA LYS A 30 -12.84 0.03 9.02
C LYS A 30 -12.60 1.08 7.94
N LYS A 31 -11.49 1.81 8.07
CA LYS A 31 -10.97 2.68 7.02
C LYS A 31 -9.56 2.26 6.64
N ILE A 32 -9.21 2.47 5.38
CA ILE A 32 -7.88 2.18 4.82
C ILE A 32 -7.16 3.51 4.67
N GLY A 33 -6.13 3.72 5.48
CA GLY A 33 -5.19 4.81 5.31
C GLY A 33 -4.23 4.50 4.17
N LEU A 34 -4.25 5.31 3.11
CA LEU A 34 -3.35 5.19 1.97
C LEU A 34 -2.40 6.39 1.90
N PRO A 35 -1.10 6.17 1.61
CA PRO A 35 -0.15 7.26 1.42
C PRO A 35 -0.58 8.19 0.30
N GLU A 36 -0.41 9.49 0.50
CA GLU A 36 -0.68 10.51 -0.52
C GLU A 36 0.01 10.22 -1.85
N LEU A 37 1.26 9.74 -1.80
CA LEU A 37 2.02 9.40 -3.00
C LEU A 37 1.36 8.30 -3.82
N LEU A 38 0.78 7.30 -3.16
CA LEU A 38 0.08 6.21 -3.83
C LEU A 38 -1.23 6.70 -4.46
N LEU A 39 -1.97 7.57 -3.77
CA LEU A 39 -3.20 8.17 -4.29
C LEU A 39 -2.95 9.11 -5.47
N ARG A 40 -1.88 9.91 -5.41
CA ARG A 40 -1.51 10.85 -6.48
C ARG A 40 -1.11 10.12 -7.76
N ASN A 41 -0.45 8.98 -7.63
CA ASN A 41 0.01 8.15 -8.75
C ASN A 41 -0.88 6.93 -8.97
N MET A 42 -2.13 6.95 -8.50
CA MET A 42 -3.05 5.80 -8.56
C MET A 42 -3.17 5.24 -9.98
N HIS A 43 -3.20 6.10 -10.99
CA HIS A 43 -3.37 5.71 -12.40
C HIS A 43 -2.23 4.88 -12.98
N ASP A 44 -1.07 4.85 -12.33
CA ASP A 44 0.04 3.96 -12.71
C ASP A 44 -0.23 2.51 -12.28
N PHE A 45 -1.16 2.30 -11.34
CA PHE A 45 -1.48 0.99 -10.76
C PHE A 45 -2.92 0.54 -11.07
N ALA A 46 -3.88 1.47 -11.09
CA ALA A 46 -5.31 1.18 -11.16
C ALA A 46 -6.13 2.32 -11.77
N GLN A 47 -7.29 1.96 -12.35
CA GLN A 47 -8.18 2.92 -13.01
C GLN A 47 -8.93 3.83 -12.03
N ASP A 48 -9.24 3.32 -10.84
CA ASP A 48 -9.99 4.01 -9.79
C ASP A 48 -9.57 3.48 -8.40
N LEU A 49 -10.14 4.08 -7.36
CA LEU A 49 -9.81 3.78 -5.98
C LEU A 49 -10.20 2.35 -5.56
N GLU A 50 -11.28 1.81 -6.10
CA GLU A 50 -11.73 0.45 -5.81
C GLU A 50 -10.73 -0.56 -6.38
N ARG A 51 -10.34 -0.35 -7.64
CA ARG A 51 -9.31 -1.14 -8.32
C ARG A 51 -7.94 -0.99 -7.68
N LEU A 52 -7.61 0.16 -7.11
CA LEU A 52 -6.37 0.35 -6.35
C LEU A 52 -6.34 -0.52 -5.10
N VAL A 53 -7.45 -0.59 -4.35
CA VAL A 53 -7.55 -1.45 -3.16
C VAL A 53 -7.49 -2.93 -3.54
N GLU A 54 -8.12 -3.32 -4.65
CA GLU A 54 -8.00 -4.68 -5.19
C GLU A 54 -6.56 -5.02 -5.57
N TRP A 55 -5.88 -4.13 -6.28
CA TRP A 55 -4.47 -4.29 -6.65
C TRP A 55 -3.59 -4.44 -5.42
N LEU A 56 -3.74 -3.58 -4.41
CA LEU A 56 -3.02 -3.69 -3.14
C LEU A 56 -3.23 -5.05 -2.47
N CYS A 57 -4.47 -5.56 -2.46
CA CYS A 57 -4.75 -6.89 -1.91
C CYS A 57 -4.05 -8.02 -2.67
N GLN A 58 -3.76 -7.84 -3.97
CA GLN A 58 -3.02 -8.81 -4.79
C GLN A 58 -1.52 -8.76 -4.53
N GLU A 59 -0.97 -7.58 -4.24
CA GLU A 59 0.43 -7.41 -3.88
C GLU A 59 0.77 -8.12 -2.56
N PHE A 60 -0.12 -8.12 -1.58
CA PHE A 60 0.17 -8.72 -0.28
C PHE A 60 0.09 -10.26 -0.28
N PRO A 61 0.98 -10.94 0.48
CA PRO A 61 0.92 -12.38 0.66
C PRO A 61 -0.40 -12.83 1.28
N THR A 62 -0.94 -13.95 0.80
CA THR A 62 -2.26 -14.48 1.20
C THR A 62 -2.38 -14.79 2.69
N SER A 63 -1.26 -15.06 3.36
CA SER A 63 -1.17 -15.32 4.81
C SER A 63 -1.05 -14.05 5.67
N GLY A 64 -0.96 -12.86 5.06
CA GLY A 64 -0.78 -11.59 5.77
C GLY A 64 -2.05 -11.09 6.46
N SER A 65 -1.93 -10.69 7.73
CA SER A 65 -3.02 -10.07 8.51
C SER A 65 -3.53 -8.77 7.90
N LEU A 66 -2.64 -7.99 7.26
CA LEU A 66 -2.98 -6.74 6.58
C LEU A 66 -3.95 -6.96 5.42
N ARG A 67 -3.65 -7.92 4.54
CA ARG A 67 -4.53 -8.29 3.40
C ARG A 67 -5.92 -8.68 3.89
N LYS A 68 -6.00 -9.53 4.92
CA LYS A 68 -7.29 -9.94 5.51
C LYS A 68 -8.09 -8.75 6.03
N SER A 69 -7.41 -7.84 6.73
CA SER A 69 -8.03 -6.62 7.29
C SER A 69 -8.53 -5.68 6.20
N MET A 70 -7.77 -5.49 5.12
CA MET A 70 -8.18 -4.68 3.96
C MET A 70 -9.40 -5.28 3.24
N VAL A 71 -9.40 -6.60 3.00
CA VAL A 71 -10.53 -7.29 2.36
C VAL A 71 -11.79 -7.22 3.24
N GLU A 72 -11.66 -7.35 4.55
CA GLU A 72 -12.78 -7.22 5.49
C GLU A 72 -13.33 -5.78 5.55
N CYS A 73 -12.43 -4.80 5.54
CA CYS A 73 -12.76 -3.38 5.45
C CYS A 73 -13.56 -3.07 4.18
N PHE A 74 -13.10 -3.57 3.03
CA PHE A 74 -13.77 -3.37 1.73
C PHE A 74 -15.14 -4.07 1.66
N ARG A 75 -15.23 -5.34 2.11
CA ARG A 75 -16.48 -6.11 2.10
C ARG A 75 -17.56 -5.53 3.04
N GLY A 76 -17.15 -4.99 4.19
CA GLY A 76 -18.06 -4.41 5.18
C GLY A 76 -18.74 -3.13 4.73
N VAL A 77 -18.27 -2.49 3.66
CA VAL A 77 -18.68 -1.15 3.26
C VAL A 77 -19.37 -1.12 1.89
N ASN A 78 -19.63 -2.27 1.25
CA ASN A 78 -20.45 -2.35 0.03
C ASN A 78 -21.90 -1.78 0.17
N ASN A 79 -22.30 -1.29 1.35
CA ASN A 79 -23.53 -0.53 1.59
C ASN A 79 -23.34 1.00 1.72
N ALA A 80 -22.11 1.53 1.69
CA ALA A 80 -21.81 2.96 1.73
C ALA A 80 -20.74 3.34 0.69
N LYS A 81 -20.90 4.50 0.05
CA LYS A 81 -20.06 4.99 -1.07
C LYS A 81 -18.55 4.86 -0.74
N GLY A 82 -17.80 4.14 -1.56
CA GLY A 82 -16.38 3.79 -1.34
C GLY A 82 -15.42 4.96 -1.03
N SER A 83 -15.79 6.19 -1.38
CA SER A 83 -15.04 7.41 -1.04
C SER A 83 -14.91 7.68 0.47
N SER A 84 -15.73 7.08 1.35
CA SER A 84 -15.61 7.29 2.81
C SER A 84 -14.62 6.35 3.51
N ILE A 85 -14.07 5.37 2.79
CA ILE A 85 -13.22 4.30 3.34
C ILE A 85 -11.76 4.71 3.34
N VAL A 86 -11.34 5.50 2.36
CA VAL A 86 -9.92 5.82 2.20
C VAL A 86 -9.59 7.13 2.88
N GLU A 87 -8.68 7.06 3.84
CA GLU A 87 -8.09 8.24 4.45
C GLU A 87 -6.71 8.48 3.84
N LYS A 88 -6.46 9.72 3.44
CA LYS A 88 -5.17 10.13 2.91
C LYS A 88 -4.19 10.29 4.07
N ILE A 89 -3.13 9.49 4.06
CA ILE A 89 -2.00 9.65 4.98
C ILE A 89 -1.03 10.65 4.35
N PRO A 90 -0.74 11.79 4.99
CA PRO A 90 0.23 12.75 4.49
C PRO A 90 1.61 12.09 4.38
N TYR A 91 2.35 12.45 3.34
CA TYR A 91 3.68 11.90 3.13
C TYR A 91 4.69 12.60 4.06
N GLU A 92 5.17 11.90 5.08
CA GLU A 92 6.24 12.38 5.96
C GLU A 92 7.60 12.21 5.26
N PHE A 93 8.25 13.33 4.94
CA PHE A 93 9.56 13.40 4.30
C PHE A 93 10.74 13.15 5.27
N GLU A 94 10.51 12.58 6.46
CA GLU A 94 11.57 12.39 7.48
C GLU A 94 12.62 11.30 7.13
N PHE A 95 12.85 11.03 5.85
CA PHE A 95 14.06 10.34 5.41
C PHE A 95 15.26 11.29 5.48
N GLN A 96 15.81 11.46 6.69
CA GLN A 96 17.19 11.92 6.84
C GLN A 96 18.11 10.73 6.57
N TYR A 97 18.88 10.80 5.48
CA TYR A 97 20.06 9.97 5.38
C TYR A 97 20.99 10.36 6.53
N LEU A 98 21.07 9.50 7.55
CA LEU A 98 22.17 9.52 8.51
C LEU A 98 23.42 9.08 7.76
N LEU A 99 23.98 9.98 6.95
CA LEU A 99 25.31 9.78 6.40
C LEU A 99 26.28 9.86 7.59
N PRO A 100 27.03 8.79 7.91
CA PRO A 100 28.11 8.90 8.88
C PRO A 100 29.13 9.90 8.32
N MET A 101 29.48 10.91 9.12
CA MET A 101 30.63 11.80 8.86
C MET A 101 31.94 11.08 9.10
#